data_AF-D8SWU2-F1
#
_entry.id   AF-D8SWU2-F1
#
_cell.length_a   1.000
_cell.length_b   1.000
_cell.length_c   1.000
_cell.angle_alpha   90.00
_cell.angle_beta   90.00
_cell.angle_gamma   90.00
#
_symmetry.space_group_name_H-M   'P 1'
#
loop_
_entity.id
_entity.type
_entity.pdbx_description
1 polymer ?
#
loop_
_entity_poly.entity_id
_entity_poly.type
_entity_poly.pdbx_seq_one_letter_code
_entity_poly.pdbx_strand_id
1 'polypeptide(L)'
;PNIRAVNLGGWLVIEGWMTMSLFDKIPENNDLLDGTQIQLKSLKLGKYVSAENSGGGKMVVNRQNPSSWETFKLWRVSSNRFYLRVSNNMFVSALNGGGSTVDSTKDTPKEWETFKVVRNKSLVHIKTFNGRYLQAKDESQLTADYSGEPGWDNNNPAVFIMTVNTALRGEFQLANAYSRAPQQVFDRHRNNFITEGDFQFLASKGINAVRIPVGWWIAYDPNPPKPFVGGSMKALDNAFTWASKHNIKVIIDLHAAPGSQNPEDHSASRDGVSTWRQEENIAQTLEVIDILASK
;
A
#
# COMPACT_ATOMS: atom_id res chain seq x y z
N PRO A 1 -41.40 5.58 10.20
CA PRO A 1 -40.56 6.79 10.09
C PRO A 1 -39.52 6.61 8.98
N ASN A 2 -39.23 7.65 8.19
CA ASN A 2 -38.18 7.57 7.16
C ASN A 2 -36.80 7.47 7.83
N ILE A 3 -35.93 6.63 7.27
CA ILE A 3 -34.52 6.55 7.67
C ILE A 3 -33.80 7.74 7.05
N ARG A 4 -33.16 8.55 7.89
CA ARG A 4 -32.26 9.65 7.51
C ARG A 4 -30.88 9.26 8.03
N ALA A 5 -30.05 8.76 7.12
CA ALA A 5 -28.77 8.17 7.46
C ALA A 5 -27.60 8.95 6.86
N VAL A 6 -26.44 8.86 7.52
CA VAL A 6 -25.15 9.32 6.99
C VAL A 6 -24.13 8.17 7.03
N ASN A 7 -23.13 8.23 6.16
CA ASN A 7 -22.00 7.29 6.16
C ASN A 7 -20.83 7.88 6.96
N LEU A 8 -20.26 7.11 7.87
CA LEU A 8 -19.08 7.49 8.66
C LEU A 8 -17.80 6.91 8.01
N GLY A 9 -17.63 7.19 6.70
CA GLY A 9 -16.48 6.77 5.90
C GLY A 9 -15.16 7.38 6.39
N GLY A 10 -14.05 6.69 6.15
CA GLY A 10 -12.73 7.08 6.63
C GLY A 10 -12.50 6.89 8.13
N TRP A 11 -13.45 6.38 8.92
CA TRP A 11 -13.28 6.22 10.38
C TRP A 11 -12.66 4.88 10.80
N LEU A 12 -13.41 3.78 10.70
CA LEU A 12 -12.93 2.43 11.08
C LEU A 12 -12.35 1.64 9.90
N VAL A 13 -12.46 2.19 8.70
CA VAL A 13 -11.68 1.83 7.50
C VAL A 13 -11.09 3.12 6.97
N ILE A 14 -9.76 3.18 6.87
CA ILE A 14 -9.08 4.37 6.34
C ILE A 14 -9.25 4.48 4.83
N GLU A 15 -9.73 5.65 4.39
CA GLU A 15 -9.84 6.04 2.99
C GLU A 15 -8.98 7.31 2.76
N GLY A 16 -7.94 7.20 1.94
CA GLY A 16 -6.92 8.23 1.83
C GLY A 16 -7.42 9.56 1.28
N TRP A 17 -8.42 9.53 0.41
CA TRP A 17 -9.05 10.73 -0.13
C TRP A 17 -9.75 11.57 0.95
N MET A 18 -10.23 10.94 2.05
CA MET A 18 -10.82 11.63 3.20
C MET A 18 -9.80 11.95 4.30
N THR A 19 -8.73 11.17 4.39
CA THR A 19 -7.80 11.15 5.54
C THR A 19 -6.35 11.46 5.15
N MET A 20 -6.16 12.25 4.09
CA MET A 20 -4.85 12.50 3.46
C MET A 20 -3.75 12.90 4.47
N SER A 21 -4.11 13.68 5.49
CA SER A 21 -3.18 14.13 6.53
C SER A 21 -2.51 13.01 7.34
N LEU A 22 -3.06 11.79 7.34
CA LEU A 22 -2.43 10.61 7.95
C LEU A 22 -1.21 10.15 7.14
N PHE A 23 -1.29 10.28 5.82
CA PHE A 23 -0.23 9.91 4.87
C PHE A 23 0.85 10.99 4.77
N ASP A 24 0.48 12.26 4.85
CA ASP A 24 1.43 13.39 4.82
C ASP A 24 2.46 13.33 5.97
N LYS A 25 2.08 12.70 7.10
CA LYS A 25 2.93 12.54 8.29
C LYS A 25 3.92 11.39 8.20
N ILE A 26 3.89 10.59 7.13
CA ILE A 26 4.87 9.54 6.90
C ILE A 26 6.23 10.21 6.63
N PRO A 27 7.28 9.94 7.44
CA PRO A 27 8.48 10.78 7.46
C PRO A 27 9.35 10.68 6.20
N GLU A 28 9.30 9.55 5.50
CA GLU A 28 10.17 9.26 4.36
C GLU A 28 9.41 8.48 3.29
N ASN A 29 9.54 8.95 2.04
CA ASN A 29 8.91 8.34 0.86
C ASN A 29 7.42 8.06 1.07
N ASN A 30 6.67 9.08 1.49
CA ASN A 30 5.23 9.01 1.72
C ASN A 30 4.40 8.84 0.42
N ASP A 31 5.05 9.00 -0.73
CA ASP A 31 4.55 8.73 -2.08
C ASP A 31 4.93 7.34 -2.60
N LEU A 32 5.83 6.60 -1.92
CA LEU A 32 6.25 5.24 -2.30
C LEU A 32 5.62 4.20 -1.37
N LEU A 33 4.30 4.16 -1.30
CA LEU A 33 3.56 3.21 -0.46
C LEU A 33 3.52 1.81 -1.09
N ASP A 34 3.11 0.79 -0.32
CA ASP A 34 2.93 -0.55 -0.87
C ASP A 34 1.90 -0.54 -2.02
N GLY A 35 2.20 -1.26 -3.10
CA GLY A 35 1.40 -1.27 -4.33
C GLY A 35 1.63 -0.08 -5.26
N THR A 36 2.38 0.95 -4.85
CA THR A 36 2.66 2.12 -5.70
C THR A 36 3.30 1.70 -7.01
N GLN A 37 2.76 2.20 -8.12
CA GLN A 37 3.31 1.96 -9.44
C GLN A 37 4.37 3.00 -9.78
N ILE A 38 5.54 2.52 -10.16
CA ILE A 38 6.66 3.36 -10.59
C ILE A 38 7.17 2.95 -11.96
N GLN A 39 7.85 3.88 -12.61
CA GLN A 39 8.63 3.65 -13.82
C GLN A 39 10.03 4.22 -13.63
N LEU A 40 11.03 3.56 -14.21
CA LEU A 40 12.43 3.97 -14.13
C LEU A 40 12.97 4.24 -15.53
N LYS A 41 13.38 5.48 -15.79
CA LYS A 41 14.04 5.89 -17.04
C LYS A 41 15.50 6.16 -16.80
N SER A 42 16.40 5.46 -17.50
CA SER A 42 17.84 5.75 -17.45
C SER A 42 18.09 7.18 -17.90
N LEU A 43 18.79 7.95 -17.07
CA LEU A 43 19.16 9.33 -17.41
C LEU A 43 20.17 9.36 -18.56
N LYS A 44 21.15 8.43 -18.54
CA LYS A 44 22.18 8.28 -19.58
C LYS A 44 21.61 7.86 -20.94
N LEU A 45 20.74 6.83 -20.96
CA LEU A 45 20.26 6.24 -22.22
C LEU A 45 18.97 6.89 -22.72
N GLY A 46 18.24 7.60 -21.86
CA GLY A 46 16.91 8.12 -22.18
C GLY A 46 15.88 7.02 -22.43
N LYS A 47 16.10 5.81 -21.93
CA LYS A 47 15.26 4.61 -22.12
C LYS A 47 14.71 4.09 -20.79
N TYR A 48 13.54 3.45 -20.84
CA TYR A 48 12.92 2.83 -19.68
C TYR A 48 13.47 1.43 -19.39
N VAL A 49 13.56 1.12 -18.10
CA VAL A 49 13.80 -0.23 -17.60
C VAL A 49 12.57 -1.07 -17.89
N SER A 50 12.76 -2.25 -18.47
CA SER A 50 11.70 -3.17 -18.93
C SER A 50 11.95 -4.58 -18.43
N ALA A 51 10.89 -5.23 -17.96
CA ALA A 51 10.87 -6.66 -17.68
C ALA A 51 10.44 -7.43 -18.94
N GLU A 52 11.39 -8.09 -19.60
CA GLU A 52 11.07 -8.88 -20.80
C GLU A 52 10.05 -9.98 -20.48
N ASN A 53 9.16 -10.27 -21.43
CA ASN A 53 8.08 -11.26 -21.31
C ASN A 53 7.13 -10.99 -20.14
N SER A 54 6.93 -9.73 -19.75
CA SER A 54 6.16 -9.33 -18.56
C SER A 54 6.83 -9.71 -17.23
N GLY A 55 8.02 -10.32 -17.29
CA GLY A 55 8.76 -10.92 -16.18
C GLY A 55 9.23 -12.35 -16.48
N GLY A 56 9.89 -12.99 -15.51
CA GLY A 56 10.43 -14.34 -15.67
C GLY A 56 11.76 -14.44 -16.44
N GLY A 57 12.40 -13.31 -16.74
CA GLY A 57 13.65 -13.27 -17.49
C GLY A 57 14.53 -12.07 -17.14
N LYS A 58 15.36 -11.66 -18.10
CA LYS A 58 16.28 -10.53 -17.93
C LYS A 58 15.55 -9.18 -17.86
N MET A 59 16.15 -8.25 -17.13
CA MET A 59 15.77 -6.83 -17.14
C MET A 59 16.60 -6.09 -18.18
N VAL A 60 15.97 -5.26 -19.02
CA VAL A 60 16.63 -4.49 -20.10
C VAL A 60 16.32 -2.99 -20.00
N VAL A 61 16.99 -2.15 -20.79
CA VAL A 61 16.83 -0.68 -20.75
C VAL A 61 16.73 -0.09 -22.16
N ASN A 62 15.74 -0.53 -22.94
CA ASN A 62 15.65 -0.25 -24.39
C ASN A 62 14.34 0.43 -24.84
N ARG A 63 13.40 0.69 -23.92
CA ARG A 63 12.06 1.15 -24.28
C ARG A 63 11.96 2.66 -24.32
N GLN A 64 11.37 3.19 -25.38
CA GLN A 64 11.18 4.65 -25.56
C GLN A 64 10.01 5.17 -24.74
N ASN A 65 8.91 4.42 -24.76
CA ASN A 65 7.67 4.76 -24.07
C ASN A 65 7.33 3.63 -23.08
N PRO A 66 6.86 3.96 -21.88
CA PRO A 66 6.51 2.95 -20.90
C PRO A 66 5.09 2.43 -21.12
N SER A 67 4.89 1.16 -20.80
CA SER A 67 3.61 0.47 -20.71
C SER A 67 3.63 -0.50 -19.52
N SER A 68 3.01 -1.68 -19.63
CA SER A 68 2.95 -2.67 -18.56
C SER A 68 4.31 -3.26 -18.18
N TRP A 69 5.23 -3.45 -19.12
CA TRP A 69 6.53 -4.09 -18.87
C TRP A 69 7.55 -3.16 -18.20
N GLU A 70 7.35 -1.85 -18.31
CA GLU A 70 8.19 -0.81 -17.70
C GLU A 70 7.61 -0.28 -16.38
N THR A 71 6.44 -0.79 -15.99
CA THR A 71 5.73 -0.38 -14.77
C THR A 71 5.92 -1.42 -13.69
N PHE A 72 6.51 -1.00 -12.57
CA PHE A 72 6.81 -1.85 -11.42
C PHE A 72 5.93 -1.47 -10.24
N LYS A 73 5.47 -2.46 -9.49
CA LYS A 73 4.78 -2.24 -8.21
C LYS A 73 5.78 -2.33 -7.07
N LEU A 74 5.69 -1.40 -6.12
CA LEU A 74 6.52 -1.39 -4.93
C LEU A 74 5.94 -2.31 -3.84
N TRP A 75 6.76 -3.22 -3.34
CA TRP A 75 6.49 -3.99 -2.12
C TRP A 75 7.31 -3.37 -0.98
N ARG A 76 6.66 -2.62 -0.09
CA ARG A 76 7.35 -1.80 0.91
C ARG A 76 7.81 -2.66 2.08
N VAL A 77 9.12 -2.64 2.36
CA VAL A 77 9.75 -3.36 3.48
C VAL A 77 10.11 -2.39 4.61
N SER A 78 10.56 -1.18 4.26
CA SER A 78 10.83 -0.10 5.21
C SER A 78 10.65 1.25 4.53
N SER A 79 11.04 2.35 5.20
CA SER A 79 10.90 3.70 4.65
C SER A 79 11.63 3.92 3.33
N ASN A 80 12.70 3.17 3.08
CA ASN A 80 13.54 3.32 1.90
C ASN A 80 13.89 2.00 1.21
N ARG A 81 13.42 0.85 1.71
CA ARG A 81 13.66 -0.46 1.09
C ARG A 81 12.39 -1.07 0.53
N PHE A 82 12.50 -1.58 -0.68
CA PHE A 82 11.38 -2.11 -1.46
C PHE A 82 11.81 -3.37 -2.21
N TYR A 83 10.88 -4.29 -2.40
CA TYR A 83 10.94 -5.19 -3.56
C TYR A 83 10.25 -4.51 -4.74
N LEU A 84 10.68 -4.84 -5.96
CA LEU A 84 10.02 -4.39 -7.18
C LEU A 84 9.32 -5.61 -7.81
N ARG A 85 8.01 -5.51 -8.01
CA ARG A 85 7.21 -6.57 -8.63
C ARG A 85 6.86 -6.20 -10.07
N VAL A 86 7.09 -7.12 -10.99
CA VAL A 86 6.81 -6.98 -12.42
C VAL A 86 5.41 -7.51 -12.75
N SER A 87 4.94 -7.26 -13.97
CA SER A 87 3.56 -7.53 -14.40
C SER A 87 3.10 -9.00 -14.28
N ASN A 88 4.00 -9.98 -14.40
CA ASN A 88 3.69 -11.40 -14.21
C ASN A 88 3.79 -11.86 -12.74
N ASN A 89 3.76 -10.92 -11.79
CA ASN A 89 3.82 -11.15 -10.34
C ASN A 89 5.17 -11.60 -9.78
N MET A 90 6.20 -11.73 -10.61
CA MET A 90 7.56 -12.02 -10.16
C MET A 90 8.23 -10.76 -9.58
N PHE A 91 9.30 -10.97 -8.83
CA PHE A 91 10.11 -9.93 -8.22
C PHE A 91 11.43 -9.78 -8.95
N VAL A 92 11.85 -8.52 -9.09
CA VAL A 92 13.17 -8.14 -9.59
C VAL A 92 14.23 -8.59 -8.58
N SER A 93 15.31 -9.20 -9.06
CA SER A 93 16.42 -9.67 -8.24
C SER A 93 17.75 -9.20 -8.83
N ALA A 94 18.58 -8.60 -7.98
CA ALA A 94 19.98 -8.33 -8.29
C ALA A 94 20.79 -9.58 -7.96
N LEU A 95 21.24 -10.31 -8.98
CA LEU A 95 21.93 -11.58 -8.79
C LEU A 95 23.17 -11.42 -7.92
N ASN A 96 23.41 -12.43 -7.06
CA ASN A 96 24.43 -12.43 -6.01
C ASN A 96 24.29 -11.28 -5.00
N GLY A 97 23.10 -10.68 -4.83
CA GLY A 97 22.86 -9.53 -3.95
C GLY A 97 23.38 -8.19 -4.50
N GLY A 98 23.82 -8.18 -5.76
CA GLY A 98 24.55 -7.09 -6.40
C GLY A 98 26.00 -7.49 -6.70
N GLY A 99 26.48 -7.06 -7.87
CA GLY A 99 27.75 -7.48 -8.47
C GLY A 99 27.61 -8.27 -9.77
N SER A 100 26.37 -8.49 -10.24
CA SER A 100 26.07 -9.20 -11.48
C SER A 100 24.87 -8.54 -12.19
N THR A 101 24.15 -9.29 -13.01
CA THR A 101 22.99 -8.83 -13.76
C THR A 101 21.71 -8.78 -12.91
N VAL A 102 20.67 -8.15 -13.46
CA VAL A 102 19.33 -8.10 -12.87
C VAL A 102 18.36 -8.94 -13.68
N ASP A 103 17.56 -9.75 -12.99
CA ASP A 103 16.45 -10.52 -13.57
C ASP A 103 15.14 -10.25 -12.80
N SER A 104 14.05 -10.86 -13.26
CA SER A 104 12.76 -10.85 -12.55
C SER A 104 12.19 -12.26 -12.45
N THR A 105 12.96 -13.20 -11.90
CA THR A 105 12.65 -14.64 -11.89
C THR A 105 12.16 -15.17 -10.53
N LYS A 106 11.90 -14.30 -9.55
CA LYS A 106 11.58 -14.72 -8.18
C LYS A 106 10.09 -14.61 -7.89
N ASP A 107 9.48 -15.67 -7.41
CA ASP A 107 8.09 -15.67 -6.94
C ASP A 107 7.99 -15.23 -5.47
N THR A 108 8.98 -15.59 -4.65
CA THR A 108 9.10 -15.20 -3.25
C THR A 108 10.45 -14.52 -3.00
N PRO A 109 10.46 -13.20 -2.75
CA PRO A 109 11.70 -12.47 -2.58
C PRO A 109 12.26 -12.68 -1.17
N LYS A 110 13.58 -12.78 -1.05
CA LYS A 110 14.31 -12.85 0.22
C LYS A 110 14.80 -11.46 0.62
N GLU A 111 15.16 -11.28 1.90
CA GLU A 111 15.62 -9.98 2.43
C GLU A 111 16.76 -9.34 1.61
N TRP A 112 17.67 -10.15 1.08
CA TRP A 112 18.79 -9.68 0.26
C TRP A 112 18.39 -9.21 -1.15
N GLU A 113 17.16 -9.46 -1.58
CA GLU A 113 16.60 -9.00 -2.85
C GLU A 113 15.94 -7.62 -2.73
N THR A 114 16.02 -7.00 -1.55
CA THR A 114 15.54 -5.62 -1.35
C THR A 114 16.42 -4.59 -2.04
N PHE A 115 15.78 -3.57 -2.57
CA PHE A 115 16.41 -2.40 -3.13
C PHE A 115 16.18 -1.19 -2.23
N LYS A 116 17.26 -0.52 -1.84
CA LYS A 116 17.19 0.79 -1.19
C LYS A 116 17.06 1.88 -2.26
N VAL A 117 16.01 2.68 -2.18
CA VAL A 117 15.80 3.84 -3.04
C VAL A 117 16.42 5.07 -2.38
N VAL A 118 17.39 5.69 -3.05
CA VAL A 118 18.00 6.96 -2.66
C VAL A 118 17.52 8.02 -3.65
N ARG A 119 16.95 9.14 -3.17
CA ARG A 119 16.31 10.14 -4.03
C ARG A 119 17.03 11.49 -3.99
N ASN A 120 17.02 12.17 -5.14
CA ASN A 120 17.25 13.59 -5.29
C ASN A 120 16.14 14.14 -6.20
N LYS A 121 15.07 14.64 -5.58
CA LYS A 121 13.81 14.99 -6.28
C LYS A 121 13.27 13.78 -7.07
N SER A 122 13.14 13.89 -8.39
CA SER A 122 12.72 12.80 -9.28
C SER A 122 13.85 11.86 -9.69
N LEU A 123 15.11 12.22 -9.44
CA LEU A 123 16.24 11.35 -9.71
C LEU A 123 16.41 10.35 -8.57
N VAL A 124 16.78 9.12 -8.92
CA VAL A 124 17.00 8.04 -7.98
C VAL A 124 18.26 7.26 -8.29
N HIS A 125 18.89 6.75 -7.23
CA HIS A 125 19.77 5.60 -7.28
C HIS A 125 19.07 4.41 -6.62
N ILE A 126 19.22 3.23 -7.21
CA ILE A 126 18.65 1.99 -6.69
C ILE A 126 19.81 1.14 -6.15
N LYS A 127 19.98 1.13 -4.84
CA LYS A 127 21.08 0.45 -4.14
C LYS A 127 20.67 -0.98 -3.78
N THR A 128 21.51 -1.94 -4.08
CA THR A 128 21.30 -3.37 -3.79
C THR A 128 21.68 -3.69 -2.33
N PHE A 129 21.40 -4.92 -1.90
CA PHE A 129 21.76 -5.38 -0.57
C PHE A 129 23.27 -5.34 -0.29
N ASN A 130 24.10 -5.76 -1.26
CA ASN A 130 25.57 -5.70 -1.14
C ASN A 130 26.17 -4.30 -1.33
N GLY A 131 25.34 -3.26 -1.33
CA GLY A 131 25.78 -1.86 -1.41
C GLY A 131 26.25 -1.41 -2.79
N ARG A 132 26.04 -2.23 -3.84
CA ARG A 132 26.19 -1.83 -5.25
C ARG A 132 24.96 -1.06 -5.71
N TYR A 133 25.03 -0.46 -6.91
CA TYR A 133 23.89 0.22 -7.52
C TYR A 133 23.49 -0.43 -8.83
N LEU A 134 22.19 -0.34 -9.15
CA LEU A 134 21.72 -0.65 -10.49
C LEU A 134 22.33 0.32 -11.50
N GLN A 135 22.68 -0.17 -12.67
CA GLN A 135 23.18 0.66 -13.76
C GLN A 135 22.77 0.16 -15.15
N ALA A 136 22.51 1.13 -16.03
CA ALA A 136 22.19 0.96 -17.43
C ALA A 136 23.40 1.38 -18.29
N LYS A 137 24.34 0.45 -18.50
CA LYS A 137 25.56 0.70 -19.29
C LYS A 137 25.23 0.88 -20.78
N ASP A 138 24.37 -0.01 -21.27
CA ASP A 138 23.82 -0.11 -22.61
C ASP A 138 22.35 -0.58 -22.54
N GLU A 139 21.71 -0.73 -23.70
CA GLU A 139 20.27 -1.08 -23.79
C GLU A 139 19.98 -2.57 -23.57
N SER A 140 21.00 -3.44 -23.56
CA SER A 140 20.83 -4.90 -23.67
C SER A 140 20.45 -5.59 -22.35
N GLN A 141 20.95 -5.06 -21.22
CA GLN A 141 20.72 -5.63 -19.89
C GLN A 141 20.98 -4.62 -18.76
N LEU A 142 20.07 -4.60 -17.77
CA LEU A 142 20.29 -3.91 -16.51
C LEU A 142 21.24 -4.73 -15.62
N THR A 143 22.22 -4.05 -15.03
CA THR A 143 23.22 -4.65 -14.15
C THR A 143 23.16 -4.03 -12.77
N ALA A 144 23.71 -4.72 -11.77
CA ALA A 144 23.69 -4.36 -10.36
C ALA A 144 25.10 -4.29 -9.76
N ASP A 145 26.09 -3.91 -10.57
CA ASP A 145 27.52 -3.97 -10.28
C ASP A 145 28.20 -2.59 -10.16
N TYR A 146 27.44 -1.49 -10.16
CA TYR A 146 28.05 -0.17 -10.01
C TYR A 146 28.69 -0.02 -8.62
N SER A 147 29.95 0.39 -8.61
CA SER A 147 30.79 0.50 -7.41
C SER A 147 30.97 1.95 -6.96
N GLY A 148 31.07 2.15 -5.65
CA GLY A 148 31.22 3.50 -5.08
C GLY A 148 29.88 4.23 -5.00
N GLU A 149 29.92 5.49 -4.55
CA GLU A 149 28.73 6.33 -4.47
C GLU A 149 28.52 7.05 -5.82
N PRO A 150 27.41 6.80 -6.55
CA PRO A 150 27.17 7.46 -7.82
C PRO A 150 26.89 8.95 -7.66
N GLY A 151 27.44 9.76 -8.57
CA GLY A 151 27.01 11.14 -8.78
C GLY A 151 25.59 11.26 -9.37
N TRP A 152 25.13 12.50 -9.57
CA TRP A 152 23.81 12.82 -10.14
C TRP A 152 23.89 13.41 -11.55
N ASP A 153 25.01 13.23 -12.25
CA ASP A 153 25.23 13.76 -13.58
C ASP A 153 24.50 12.97 -14.67
N ASN A 154 24.22 13.62 -15.80
CA ASN A 154 23.41 13.07 -16.88
C ASN A 154 24.03 11.85 -17.58
N ASN A 155 25.35 11.65 -17.47
CA ASN A 155 26.06 10.57 -18.14
C ASN A 155 26.27 9.35 -17.23
N ASN A 156 25.90 9.44 -15.95
CA ASN A 156 26.08 8.37 -15.00
C ASN A 156 25.06 7.24 -15.28
N PRO A 157 25.53 6.01 -15.57
CA PRO A 157 24.65 4.89 -15.89
C PRO A 157 23.80 4.43 -14.69
N ALA A 158 24.14 4.83 -13.46
CA ALA A 158 23.42 4.46 -12.25
C ALA A 158 22.29 5.43 -11.85
N VAL A 159 22.07 6.50 -12.63
CA VAL A 159 21.03 7.49 -12.35
C VAL A 159 19.78 7.20 -13.18
N PHE A 160 18.63 7.13 -12.50
CA PHE A 160 17.32 6.96 -13.12
C PHE A 160 16.39 8.11 -12.75
N ILE A 161 15.52 8.50 -13.67
CA ILE A 161 14.35 9.31 -13.37
C ILE A 161 13.25 8.34 -12.93
N MET A 162 12.70 8.55 -11.74
CA MET A 162 11.55 7.80 -11.24
C MET A 162 10.26 8.60 -11.46
N THR A 163 9.33 8.00 -12.18
CA THR A 163 7.94 8.48 -12.27
C THR A 163 7.07 7.66 -11.33
N VAL A 164 6.26 8.32 -10.51
CA VAL A 164 5.24 7.68 -9.65
C VAL A 164 3.89 7.88 -10.32
N ASN A 165 3.22 6.79 -10.70
CA ASN A 165 1.98 6.83 -11.49
C ASN A 165 0.73 6.83 -10.61
N THR A 166 0.64 5.85 -9.71
CA THR A 166 -0.51 5.65 -8.82
C THR A 166 -0.02 5.21 -7.46
N ALA A 167 -0.68 5.69 -6.41
CA ALA A 167 -0.45 5.28 -5.04
C ALA A 167 -1.80 5.00 -4.38
N LEU A 168 -2.01 3.75 -3.95
CA LEU A 168 -3.13 3.39 -3.09
C LEU A 168 -2.89 4.03 -1.72
N ARG A 169 -3.93 4.59 -1.10
CA ARG A 169 -3.85 5.27 0.19
C ARG A 169 -4.93 4.76 1.13
N GLY A 170 -4.90 3.46 1.39
CA GLY A 170 -5.84 2.81 2.29
C GLY A 170 -5.23 2.43 3.63
N GLU A 171 -6.01 1.74 4.44
CA GLU A 171 -5.58 1.20 5.73
C GLU A 171 -4.37 0.27 5.60
N PHE A 172 -4.33 -0.57 4.55
CA PHE A 172 -3.20 -1.46 4.29
C PHE A 172 -1.90 -0.68 4.11
N GLN A 173 -1.91 0.34 3.24
CA GLN A 173 -0.72 1.15 2.97
C GLN A 173 -0.31 1.97 4.18
N LEU A 174 -1.26 2.58 4.90
CA LEU A 174 -0.96 3.36 6.09
C LEU A 174 -0.32 2.47 7.17
N ALA A 175 -0.91 1.32 7.45
CA ALA A 175 -0.42 0.40 8.46
C ALA A 175 0.95 -0.16 8.11
N ASN A 176 1.22 -0.48 6.84
CA ASN A 176 2.53 -0.97 6.41
C ASN A 176 3.60 0.14 6.32
N ALA A 177 3.21 1.41 6.15
CA ALA A 177 4.16 2.52 6.03
C ALA A 177 4.83 2.92 7.35
N TYR A 178 4.14 2.76 8.49
CA TYR A 178 4.67 3.07 9.81
C TYR A 178 5.37 1.84 10.43
N SER A 179 6.68 1.73 10.20
CA SER A 179 7.52 0.68 10.81
C SER A 179 7.64 0.78 12.34
N ARG A 180 7.28 1.94 12.92
CA ARG A 180 7.26 2.18 14.36
C ARG A 180 5.92 2.83 14.75
N ALA A 181 5.26 2.23 15.75
CA ALA A 181 4.05 2.75 16.38
C ALA A 181 2.81 3.01 15.48
N PRO A 182 2.43 2.11 14.55
CA PRO A 182 1.18 2.26 13.81
C PRO A 182 -0.03 2.37 14.76
N GLN A 183 0.00 1.66 15.90
CA GLN A 183 -1.06 1.72 16.92
C GLN A 183 -1.40 3.15 17.37
N GLN A 184 -0.41 4.01 17.62
CA GLN A 184 -0.66 5.38 18.09
C GLN A 184 -1.35 6.26 17.04
N VAL A 185 -1.06 6.02 15.75
CA VAL A 185 -1.70 6.74 14.64
C VAL A 185 -3.16 6.35 14.55
N PHE A 186 -3.44 5.05 14.55
CA PHE A 186 -4.79 4.51 14.45
C PHE A 186 -5.64 4.82 15.70
N ASP A 187 -5.09 4.73 16.91
CA ASP A 187 -5.80 5.08 18.13
C ASP A 187 -6.15 6.56 18.17
N ARG A 188 -5.21 7.43 17.77
CA ARG A 188 -5.49 8.87 17.67
C ARG A 188 -6.58 9.16 16.66
N HIS A 189 -6.53 8.53 15.48
CA HIS A 189 -7.56 8.69 14.46
C HIS A 189 -8.94 8.25 14.97
N ARG A 190 -9.04 7.01 15.45
CA ARG A 190 -10.32 6.44 15.92
C ARG A 190 -10.94 7.21 17.08
N ASN A 191 -10.13 7.79 17.97
CA ASN A 191 -10.60 8.55 19.13
C ASN A 191 -10.96 10.02 18.83
N ASN A 192 -10.57 10.58 17.68
CA ASN A 192 -10.76 12.01 17.40
C ASN A 192 -11.50 12.29 16.08
N PHE A 193 -11.55 11.33 15.15
CA PHE A 193 -12.18 11.54 13.84
C PHE A 193 -13.71 11.53 13.92
N ILE A 194 -14.27 10.61 14.72
CA ILE A 194 -15.69 10.59 15.11
C ILE A 194 -15.74 10.44 16.63
N THR A 195 -16.60 11.23 17.25
CA THR A 195 -16.80 11.32 18.70
C THR A 195 -18.28 11.28 19.06
N GLU A 196 -18.59 11.18 20.34
CA GLU A 196 -19.97 11.32 20.81
C GLU A 196 -20.62 12.65 20.39
N GLY A 197 -19.83 13.73 20.32
CA GLY A 197 -20.30 15.05 19.89
C GLY A 197 -20.88 15.03 18.47
N ASP A 198 -20.34 14.19 17.58
CA ASP A 198 -20.85 14.00 16.23
C ASP A 198 -22.22 13.30 16.24
N PHE A 199 -22.40 12.28 17.08
CA PHE A 199 -23.71 11.63 17.25
C PHE A 199 -24.76 12.57 17.84
N GLN A 200 -24.39 13.38 18.83
CA GLN A 200 -25.25 14.44 19.38
C GLN A 200 -25.65 15.44 18.29
N PHE A 201 -24.68 15.89 17.48
CA PHE A 201 -24.94 16.80 16.37
C PHE A 201 -25.88 16.19 15.34
N LEU A 202 -25.63 14.95 14.89
CA LEU A 202 -26.47 14.25 13.92
C LEU A 202 -27.92 14.14 14.41
N ALA A 203 -28.12 13.71 15.67
CA ALA A 203 -29.45 13.63 16.27
C ALA A 203 -30.15 15.01 16.31
N SER A 204 -29.41 16.08 16.62
CA SER A 204 -29.95 17.45 16.60
C SER A 204 -30.43 17.92 15.22
N LYS A 205 -29.89 17.31 14.14
CA LYS A 205 -30.32 17.53 12.75
C LYS A 205 -31.38 16.53 12.28
N GLY A 206 -31.85 15.66 13.17
CA GLY A 206 -32.86 14.66 12.88
C GLY A 206 -32.33 13.42 12.15
N ILE A 207 -31.02 13.27 11.98
CA ILE A 207 -30.44 12.00 11.51
C ILE A 207 -30.75 10.92 12.56
N ASN A 208 -31.22 9.77 12.10
CA ASN A 208 -31.68 8.67 12.96
C ASN A 208 -31.01 7.34 12.63
N ALA A 209 -30.04 7.33 11.72
CA ALA A 209 -29.19 6.18 11.46
C ALA A 209 -27.78 6.60 11.01
N VAL A 210 -26.79 5.74 11.23
CA VAL A 210 -25.44 5.86 10.68
C VAL A 210 -25.05 4.54 10.04
N ARG A 211 -24.32 4.61 8.93
CA ARG A 211 -23.60 3.48 8.34
C ARG A 211 -22.14 3.56 8.75
N ILE A 212 -21.60 2.48 9.29
CA ILE A 212 -20.21 2.41 9.78
C ILE A 212 -19.46 1.35 8.96
N PRO A 213 -18.61 1.77 8.02
CA PRO A 213 -17.67 0.90 7.33
C PRO A 213 -16.71 0.22 8.32
N VAL A 214 -16.60 -1.10 8.27
CA VAL A 214 -15.62 -1.88 9.02
C VAL A 214 -14.85 -2.80 8.07
N GLY A 215 -13.57 -3.02 8.35
CA GLY A 215 -12.76 -3.98 7.62
C GLY A 215 -12.76 -5.34 8.29
N TRP A 216 -12.59 -6.39 7.50
CA TRP A 216 -12.63 -7.78 7.96
C TRP A 216 -11.70 -8.08 9.15
N TRP A 217 -10.59 -7.35 9.27
CA TRP A 217 -9.63 -7.49 10.35
C TRP A 217 -10.23 -7.20 11.73
N ILE A 218 -11.37 -6.49 11.82
CA ILE A 218 -12.09 -6.22 13.07
C ILE A 218 -12.47 -7.50 13.82
N ALA A 219 -12.72 -8.60 13.11
CA ALA A 219 -13.09 -9.88 13.70
C ALA A 219 -11.97 -10.51 14.54
N TYR A 220 -10.73 -10.06 14.33
CA TYR A 220 -9.52 -10.59 14.97
C TYR A 220 -8.95 -9.64 16.03
N ASP A 221 -9.71 -8.64 16.45
CA ASP A 221 -9.30 -7.73 17.52
C ASP A 221 -9.06 -8.47 18.86
N PRO A 222 -8.06 -8.05 19.66
CA PRO A 222 -7.19 -6.88 19.48
C PRO A 222 -5.93 -7.14 18.63
N ASN A 223 -5.77 -8.35 18.09
CA ASN A 223 -4.54 -8.81 17.42
C ASN A 223 -4.82 -9.24 15.97
N PRO A 224 -5.24 -8.32 15.09
CA PRO A 224 -5.50 -8.67 13.71
C PRO A 224 -4.22 -9.09 12.97
N PRO A 225 -4.36 -9.83 11.86
CA PRO A 225 -3.24 -10.19 11.02
C PRO A 225 -2.54 -8.93 10.48
N LYS A 226 -1.21 -8.99 10.39
CA LYS A 226 -0.41 -7.89 9.84
C LYS A 226 -0.75 -7.64 8.36
N PRO A 227 -0.72 -6.39 7.88
CA PRO A 227 -0.27 -5.18 8.60
C PRO A 227 -1.36 -4.51 9.44
N PHE A 228 -2.61 -4.99 9.44
CA PHE A 228 -3.74 -4.34 10.11
C PHE A 228 -3.51 -4.11 11.61
N VAL A 229 -4.20 -3.11 12.15
CA VAL A 229 -3.95 -2.56 13.49
C VAL A 229 -5.23 -2.64 14.32
N GLY A 230 -5.15 -3.37 15.44
CA GLY A 230 -6.34 -3.65 16.24
C GLY A 230 -6.89 -2.43 16.98
N GLY A 231 -8.13 -2.56 17.47
CA GLY A 231 -8.85 -1.55 18.24
C GLY A 231 -10.09 -0.98 17.55
N SER A 232 -10.45 -1.47 16.36
CA SER A 232 -11.67 -1.08 15.65
C SER A 232 -12.94 -1.58 16.34
N MET A 233 -12.91 -2.75 16.99
CA MET A 233 -14.04 -3.30 17.74
C MET A 233 -14.41 -2.40 18.92
N LYS A 234 -13.41 -1.96 19.71
CA LYS A 234 -13.63 -1.03 20.82
C LYS A 234 -14.23 0.31 20.36
N ALA A 235 -13.80 0.81 19.20
CA ALA A 235 -14.35 2.04 18.64
C ALA A 235 -15.80 1.83 18.14
N LEU A 236 -16.11 0.66 17.59
CA LEU A 236 -17.47 0.29 17.21
C LEU A 236 -18.41 0.18 18.43
N ASP A 237 -17.94 -0.42 19.54
CA ASP A 237 -18.71 -0.47 20.81
C ASP A 237 -19.05 0.92 21.35
N ASN A 238 -18.10 1.85 21.26
CA ASN A 238 -18.34 3.26 21.59
C ASN A 238 -19.43 3.85 20.67
N ALA A 239 -19.38 3.57 19.37
CA ALA A 239 -20.39 4.02 18.42
C ALA A 239 -21.79 3.55 18.81
N PHE A 240 -21.95 2.27 19.19
CA PHE A 240 -23.23 1.73 19.65
C PHE A 240 -23.71 2.41 20.94
N THR A 241 -22.79 2.68 21.87
CA THR A 241 -23.09 3.39 23.12
C THR A 241 -23.63 4.80 22.83
N TRP A 242 -22.95 5.57 21.97
CA TRP A 242 -23.37 6.92 21.57
C TRP A 242 -24.67 6.89 20.77
N ALA A 243 -24.80 5.94 19.84
CA ALA A 243 -25.99 5.77 19.02
C ALA A 243 -27.23 5.49 19.88
N SER A 244 -27.13 4.59 20.87
CA SER A 244 -28.20 4.28 21.81
C SER A 244 -28.63 5.52 22.59
N LYS A 245 -27.67 6.29 23.14
CA LYS A 245 -27.93 7.53 23.88
C LYS A 245 -28.65 8.60 23.05
N HIS A 246 -28.36 8.66 21.74
CA HIS A 246 -28.90 9.67 20.83
C HIS A 246 -30.03 9.16 19.93
N ASN A 247 -30.56 7.96 20.19
CA ASN A 247 -31.62 7.31 19.40
C ASN A 247 -31.30 7.22 17.89
N ILE A 248 -30.04 6.90 17.59
CA ILE A 248 -29.52 6.64 16.25
C ILE A 248 -29.38 5.12 16.07
N LYS A 249 -29.81 4.61 14.93
CA LYS A 249 -29.57 3.21 14.53
C LYS A 249 -28.22 3.05 13.85
N VAL A 250 -27.61 1.88 13.97
CA VAL A 250 -26.32 1.59 13.34
C VAL A 250 -26.51 0.52 12.28
N ILE A 251 -25.96 0.76 11.09
CA ILE A 251 -25.75 -0.24 10.04
C ILE A 251 -24.26 -0.53 10.01
N ILE A 252 -23.88 -1.75 10.38
CA ILE A 252 -22.51 -2.23 10.19
C ILE A 252 -22.36 -2.60 8.72
N ASP A 253 -21.32 -2.07 8.08
CA ASP A 253 -21.01 -2.31 6.68
C ASP A 253 -19.64 -2.99 6.59
N LEU A 254 -19.60 -4.28 6.23
CA LEU A 254 -18.34 -4.95 5.95
C LEU A 254 -17.76 -4.40 4.64
N HIS A 255 -16.97 -3.34 4.77
CA HIS A 255 -16.53 -2.48 3.68
C HIS A 255 -15.29 -3.00 2.95
N ALA A 256 -14.47 -3.77 3.65
CA ALA A 256 -13.29 -4.43 3.09
C ALA A 256 -13.32 -5.91 3.46
N ALA A 257 -13.35 -6.77 2.44
CA ALA A 257 -13.32 -8.22 2.59
C ALA A 257 -11.89 -8.78 2.48
N PRO A 258 -11.60 -9.96 3.02
CA PRO A 258 -10.35 -10.67 2.76
C PRO A 258 -10.06 -10.78 1.26
N GLY A 259 -8.80 -10.55 0.88
CA GLY A 259 -8.40 -10.56 -0.53
C GLY A 259 -8.89 -9.37 -1.36
N SER A 260 -9.53 -8.36 -0.77
CA SER A 260 -9.98 -7.12 -1.45
C SER A 260 -11.04 -7.40 -2.53
N GLN A 261 -12.30 -7.03 -2.29
CA GLN A 261 -13.38 -7.30 -3.23
C GLN A 261 -13.39 -6.39 -4.48
N ASN A 262 -12.52 -5.38 -4.51
CA ASN A 262 -12.22 -4.55 -5.68
C ASN A 262 -10.74 -4.10 -5.66
N PRO A 263 -10.24 -3.42 -6.70
CA PRO A 263 -8.86 -2.93 -6.78
C PRO A 263 -8.53 -1.72 -5.88
N GLU A 264 -9.52 -1.13 -5.22
CA GLU A 264 -9.36 0.18 -4.57
C GLU A 264 -8.88 0.05 -3.13
N ASP A 265 -8.32 1.14 -2.64
CA ASP A 265 -7.71 1.23 -1.32
C ASP A 265 -8.71 1.12 -0.15
N HIS A 266 -9.96 1.58 -0.34
CA HIS A 266 -11.06 1.41 0.62
C HIS A 266 -11.48 -0.05 0.83
N SER A 267 -11.09 -0.95 -0.08
CA SER A 267 -11.28 -2.40 0.09
C SER A 267 -10.05 -3.11 0.67
N ALA A 268 -9.08 -2.33 1.17
CA ALA A 268 -7.78 -2.77 1.67
C ALA A 268 -6.92 -3.50 0.62
N SER A 269 -7.06 -3.12 -0.66
CA SER A 269 -6.20 -3.63 -1.72
C SER A 269 -4.74 -3.29 -1.43
N ARG A 270 -3.86 -4.29 -1.55
CA ARG A 270 -2.42 -4.09 -1.42
C ARG A 270 -1.84 -3.36 -2.63
N ASP A 271 -2.23 -3.81 -3.83
CA ASP A 271 -1.57 -3.43 -5.09
C ASP A 271 -2.54 -3.35 -6.29
N GLY A 272 -3.85 -3.28 -6.03
CA GLY A 272 -4.88 -3.26 -7.07
C GLY A 272 -5.28 -4.64 -7.59
N VAL A 273 -4.72 -5.73 -7.05
CA VAL A 273 -5.18 -7.09 -7.35
C VAL A 273 -6.30 -7.46 -6.38
N SER A 274 -7.40 -7.96 -6.94
CA SER A 274 -8.52 -8.53 -6.18
C SER A 274 -8.44 -10.05 -6.21
N THR A 275 -8.31 -10.66 -5.04
CA THR A 275 -8.32 -12.12 -4.82
C THR A 275 -9.52 -12.58 -4.00
N TRP A 276 -10.44 -11.68 -3.64
CA TRP A 276 -11.62 -12.00 -2.83
C TRP A 276 -12.44 -13.19 -3.33
N ARG A 277 -12.49 -13.43 -4.65
CA ARG A 277 -13.23 -14.55 -5.25
C ARG A 277 -12.60 -15.93 -5.03
N GLN A 278 -11.41 -16.01 -4.41
CA GLN A 278 -10.81 -17.28 -4.00
C GLN A 278 -11.61 -17.89 -2.84
N GLU A 279 -11.73 -19.21 -2.83
CA GLU A 279 -12.59 -19.95 -1.89
C GLU A 279 -12.25 -19.62 -0.43
N GLU A 280 -10.96 -19.52 -0.11
CA GLU A 280 -10.48 -19.20 1.24
C GLU A 280 -10.89 -17.79 1.68
N ASN A 281 -10.85 -16.82 0.77
CA ASN A 281 -11.24 -15.43 1.05
C ASN A 281 -12.76 -15.30 1.21
N ILE A 282 -13.55 -16.06 0.44
CA ILE A 282 -15.01 -16.12 0.60
C ILE A 282 -15.37 -16.75 1.95
N ALA A 283 -14.75 -17.89 2.29
CA ALA A 283 -14.98 -18.57 3.57
C ALA A 283 -14.66 -17.66 4.76
N GLN A 284 -13.52 -16.97 4.71
CA GLN A 284 -13.14 -15.99 5.74
C GLN A 284 -14.10 -14.79 5.78
N THR A 285 -14.62 -14.34 4.63
CA THR A 285 -15.65 -13.27 4.59
C THR A 285 -16.90 -13.70 5.36
N LEU A 286 -17.37 -14.94 5.15
CA LEU A 286 -18.54 -15.48 5.84
C LEU A 286 -18.30 -15.62 7.35
N GLU A 287 -17.14 -16.12 7.76
CA GLU A 287 -16.74 -16.19 9.18
C GLU A 287 -16.81 -14.81 9.85
N VAL A 288 -16.29 -13.78 9.18
CA VAL A 288 -16.33 -12.40 9.69
C VAL A 288 -17.77 -11.89 9.82
N ILE A 289 -18.65 -12.21 8.85
CA ILE A 289 -20.07 -11.86 8.90
C ILE A 289 -20.75 -12.53 10.10
N ASP A 290 -20.50 -13.82 10.34
CA ASP A 290 -21.05 -14.56 11.47
C ASP A 290 -20.57 -13.98 12.81
N ILE A 291 -19.29 -13.61 12.91
CA ILE A 291 -18.72 -12.95 14.10
C ILE A 291 -19.41 -11.60 14.36
N LEU A 292 -19.61 -10.79 13.31
CA LEU A 292 -20.27 -9.49 13.46
C LEU A 292 -21.76 -9.61 13.79
N ALA A 293 -22.45 -10.63 13.26
CA ALA A 293 -23.87 -10.85 13.49
C ALA A 293 -24.18 -11.49 14.85
N SER A 294 -23.23 -12.21 15.45
CA SER A 294 -23.39 -12.87 16.75
C SER A 294 -23.18 -11.96 17.97
N LYS A 295 -22.71 -10.73 17.75
CA LYS A 295 -22.45 -9.72 18.78
C LYS A 295 -23.62 -8.74 18.92
#